data_AF-A0A075AP16-F1
#
_entry.id   AF-A0A075AP16-F1
#
_cell.length_a   1.000
_cell.length_b   1.000
_cell.length_c   1.000
_cell.angle_alpha   90.00
_cell.angle_beta   90.00
_cell.angle_gamma   90.00
#
_symmetry.space_group_name_H-M   'P 1'
#
loop_
_entity.id
_entity.type
_entity.pdbx_description
1 polymer ?
#
loop_
_entity_poly.entity_id
_entity_poly.type
_entity_poly.pdbx_seq_one_letter_code
_entity_poly.pdbx_strand_id
1 'polypeptide(L)'
;MSWKGVQKAFNRLPHMVKSAAGSVESTVDEEYKQMETYFNEVEASIAKLLENAKKFKESSISKPVLCKIVGLLEHQASFASVIKDIFQPLPSDEGMAVEIDEKKRLDACDMATKYIGKVNELKSSLENQVNTFIEENVISVLAQVLTIMKPIKEKMKKRSHKLVDYDRHRLSYQKMKSNSTSSPVDERKLAKQQQLLDESKSEYDQYNNVLKTDLPVFFQLREELMKPILESIFCFQKNFFDAACSYLQILDKSNSYGQGIVELIKKEREEVLKLVDDLALLKMGKKGGKSESDTSSAPSSIKSPVENQEKGIYPILKGPSPNNSTGSLATAAANKKRVPLPTPPRITFAVALFDFTAQQPGDLSFKANDRIQIVKQPEGDAWWEGKLQSGESGVFPSKFNPELLFILKYIS
;
A
#
# COMPACT_ATOMS: atom_id res chain seq x y z
N MET A 1 16.88 -31.43 -24.72
CA MET A 1 16.01 -32.63 -24.69
C MET A 1 16.85 -33.85 -25.07
N SER A 2 16.67 -34.99 -24.40
CA SER A 2 17.36 -36.25 -24.73
C SER A 2 16.75 -36.90 -25.98
N TRP A 3 17.57 -37.53 -26.84
CA TRP A 3 17.16 -38.31 -28.02
C TRP A 3 16.05 -39.33 -27.71
N LYS A 4 16.12 -39.98 -26.53
CA LYS A 4 15.08 -40.90 -26.05
C LYS A 4 13.73 -40.21 -25.79
N GLY A 5 13.74 -38.93 -25.43
CA GLY A 5 12.53 -38.12 -25.24
C GLY A 5 11.83 -37.78 -26.57
N VAL A 6 12.61 -37.49 -27.62
CA VAL A 6 12.09 -37.23 -28.97
C VAL A 6 11.45 -38.50 -29.55
N GLN A 7 12.11 -39.65 -29.38
CA GLN A 7 11.58 -40.94 -29.82
C GLN A 7 10.27 -41.30 -29.10
N LYS A 8 10.17 -41.07 -27.78
CA LYS A 8 8.92 -41.27 -27.03
C LYS A 8 7.81 -40.33 -27.48
N ALA A 9 8.12 -39.07 -27.78
CA ALA A 9 7.14 -38.11 -28.29
C ALA A 9 6.58 -38.54 -29.66
N PHE A 10 7.46 -38.95 -30.59
CA PHE A 10 7.06 -39.47 -31.91
C PHE A 10 6.15 -40.70 -31.79
N ASN A 11 6.44 -41.59 -30.83
CA ASN A 11 5.64 -42.79 -30.59
C ASN A 11 4.28 -42.55 -29.89
N ARG A 12 4.00 -41.34 -29.38
CA ARG A 12 2.72 -40.98 -28.76
C ARG A 12 1.77 -40.28 -29.73
N LEU A 13 2.32 -39.49 -30.65
CA LEU A 13 1.60 -38.68 -31.65
C LEU A 13 0.45 -39.44 -32.36
N PRO A 14 0.67 -40.67 -32.87
CA PRO A 14 -0.39 -41.42 -33.54
C PRO A 14 -1.57 -41.79 -32.62
N HIS A 15 -1.31 -42.08 -31.35
CA HIS A 15 -2.35 -42.42 -30.38
C HIS A 15 -3.14 -41.17 -29.95
N MET A 16 -2.46 -40.04 -29.73
CA MET A 16 -3.09 -38.77 -29.40
C MET A 16 -4.08 -38.32 -30.48
N VAL A 17 -3.68 -38.41 -31.75
CA VAL A 17 -4.54 -38.05 -32.90
C VAL A 17 -5.78 -38.96 -32.98
N LYS A 18 -5.60 -40.27 -32.78
CA LYS A 18 -6.70 -41.24 -32.85
C LYS A 18 -7.69 -41.12 -31.68
N SER A 19 -7.18 -40.84 -30.48
CA SER A 19 -8.01 -40.58 -29.30
C SER A 19 -8.79 -39.27 -29.46
N ALA A 20 -8.17 -38.20 -29.97
CA ALA A 20 -8.85 -36.94 -30.26
C ALA A 20 -9.94 -37.07 -31.34
N ALA A 21 -9.77 -38.00 -32.28
CA ALA A 21 -10.77 -38.32 -33.32
C ALA A 21 -11.87 -39.29 -32.85
N GLY A 22 -11.93 -39.64 -31.55
CA GLY A 22 -12.92 -40.57 -30.99
C GLY A 22 -12.80 -42.01 -31.49
N SER A 23 -11.70 -42.34 -32.18
CA SER A 23 -11.50 -43.64 -32.84
C SER A 23 -10.90 -44.70 -31.92
N VAL A 24 -10.59 -44.34 -30.66
CA VAL A 24 -9.91 -45.19 -29.68
C VAL A 24 -10.41 -44.88 -28.27
N GLU A 25 -10.71 -45.92 -27.50
CA GLU A 25 -11.13 -45.84 -26.09
C GLU A 25 -9.97 -45.30 -25.22
N SER A 26 -10.19 -44.19 -24.51
CA SER A 26 -9.21 -43.55 -23.63
C SER A 26 -9.68 -43.56 -22.19
N THR A 27 -8.72 -43.57 -21.26
CA THR A 27 -9.03 -43.50 -19.83
C THR A 27 -9.47 -42.08 -19.47
N VAL A 28 -10.66 -41.93 -18.88
CA VAL A 28 -11.23 -40.64 -18.45
C VAL A 28 -11.19 -40.53 -16.93
N ASP A 29 -10.61 -39.44 -16.42
CA ASP A 29 -10.53 -39.11 -14.99
C ASP A 29 -11.11 -37.71 -14.78
N GLU A 30 -12.43 -37.62 -14.65
CA GLU A 30 -13.15 -36.35 -14.58
C GLU A 30 -12.77 -35.53 -13.32
N GLU A 31 -12.51 -36.19 -12.19
CA GLU A 31 -12.04 -35.52 -10.97
C GLU A 31 -10.73 -34.78 -11.21
N TYR A 32 -9.73 -35.46 -11.78
CA TYR A 32 -8.46 -34.84 -12.08
C TYR A 32 -8.61 -33.72 -13.12
N LYS A 33 -9.45 -33.92 -14.12
CA LYS A 33 -9.68 -32.94 -15.19
C LYS A 33 -10.26 -31.64 -14.63
N GLN A 34 -11.17 -31.72 -13.66
CA GLN A 34 -11.67 -30.53 -12.95
C GLN A 34 -10.54 -29.81 -12.21
N MET A 35 -9.69 -30.54 -11.48
CA MET A 35 -8.53 -29.97 -10.79
C MET A 35 -7.51 -29.34 -11.76
N GLU A 36 -7.30 -29.95 -12.92
CA GLU A 36 -6.39 -29.43 -13.95
C GLU A 36 -6.93 -28.14 -14.58
N THR A 37 -8.21 -28.09 -14.94
CA THR A 37 -8.85 -26.87 -15.41
C THR A 37 -8.73 -25.76 -14.36
N TYR A 38 -9.10 -26.07 -13.11
CA TYR A 38 -9.04 -25.12 -12.00
C TYR A 38 -7.62 -24.60 -11.75
N PHE A 39 -6.60 -25.48 -11.78
CA PHE A 39 -5.20 -25.07 -11.64
C PHE A 39 -4.79 -24.05 -12.72
N ASN A 40 -5.16 -24.30 -13.99
CA ASN A 40 -4.81 -23.42 -15.10
C ASN A 40 -5.53 -22.06 -15.00
N GLU A 41 -6.79 -22.04 -14.56
CA GLU A 41 -7.54 -20.80 -14.31
C GLU A 41 -6.93 -19.97 -13.17
N VAL A 42 -6.50 -20.65 -12.10
CA VAL A 42 -5.80 -20.03 -10.97
C VAL A 42 -4.46 -19.44 -11.41
N GLU A 43 -3.66 -20.18 -12.19
CA GLU A 43 -2.37 -19.69 -12.72
C GLU A 43 -2.56 -18.43 -13.56
N ALA A 44 -3.54 -18.45 -14.48
CA ALA A 44 -3.89 -17.29 -15.31
C ALA A 44 -4.36 -16.10 -14.47
N SER A 45 -5.16 -16.35 -13.43
CA SER A 45 -5.67 -15.31 -12.52
C SER A 45 -4.55 -14.66 -11.71
N ILE A 46 -3.62 -15.46 -11.16
CA ILE A 46 -2.45 -14.97 -10.43
C ILE A 46 -1.50 -14.18 -11.36
N ALA A 47 -1.29 -14.65 -12.59
CA ALA A 47 -0.49 -13.92 -13.57
C ALA A 47 -1.12 -12.57 -13.93
N LYS A 48 -2.44 -12.51 -14.10
CA LYS A 48 -3.18 -11.27 -14.31
C LYS A 48 -3.10 -10.35 -13.09
N LEU A 49 -3.19 -10.89 -11.89
CA LEU A 49 -3.05 -10.13 -10.64
C LEU A 49 -1.64 -9.52 -10.50
N LEU A 50 -0.59 -10.28 -10.83
CA LEU A 50 0.78 -9.79 -10.86
C LEU A 50 0.96 -8.62 -11.85
N GLU A 51 0.39 -8.74 -13.05
CA GLU A 51 0.42 -7.66 -14.03
C GLU A 51 -0.32 -6.41 -13.55
N ASN A 52 -1.48 -6.60 -12.91
CA ASN A 52 -2.22 -5.49 -12.29
C ASN A 52 -1.44 -4.84 -11.14
N ALA A 53 -0.74 -5.62 -10.31
CA ALA A 53 0.10 -5.09 -9.23
C ALA A 53 1.28 -4.27 -9.75
N LYS A 54 1.93 -4.73 -10.83
CA LYS A 54 2.98 -3.96 -11.53
C LYS A 54 2.45 -2.65 -12.09
N LYS A 55 1.31 -2.70 -12.79
CA LYS A 55 0.63 -1.49 -13.29
C LYS A 55 0.19 -0.57 -12.17
N PHE A 56 -0.25 -1.12 -11.04
CA PHE A 56 -0.62 -0.33 -9.86
C PHE A 56 0.60 0.40 -9.28
N LYS A 57 1.74 -0.28 -9.12
CA LYS A 57 3.01 0.35 -8.72
C LYS A 57 3.44 1.43 -9.71
N GLU A 58 3.50 1.10 -11.00
CA GLU A 58 3.86 2.06 -12.06
C GLU A 58 2.91 3.26 -12.07
N SER A 59 1.60 3.03 -11.99
CA SER A 59 0.60 4.10 -11.98
C SER A 59 0.65 4.93 -10.71
N SER A 60 0.98 4.34 -9.56
CA SER A 60 1.15 5.07 -8.29
C SER A 60 2.37 5.99 -8.33
N ILE A 61 3.41 5.61 -9.08
CA ILE A 61 4.61 6.41 -9.28
C ILE A 61 4.41 7.47 -10.36
N SER A 62 3.76 7.10 -11.47
CA SER A 62 3.81 7.81 -12.74
C SER A 62 2.53 8.65 -13.03
N LYS A 63 1.44 8.46 -12.28
CA LYS A 63 0.12 9.10 -12.53
C LYS A 63 -0.54 9.58 -11.23
N PRO A 64 -1.41 10.59 -11.31
CA PRO A 64 -1.24 11.96 -10.78
C PRO A 64 -1.20 12.14 -9.26
N VAL A 65 -1.44 11.13 -8.41
CA VAL A 65 -1.59 11.41 -6.96
C VAL A 65 -0.24 11.73 -6.33
N LEU A 66 0.74 10.82 -6.46
CA LEU A 66 2.09 11.09 -5.99
C LEU A 66 2.70 12.27 -6.76
N CYS A 67 2.57 12.33 -8.09
CA CYS A 67 3.09 13.47 -8.86
C CYS A 67 2.46 14.82 -8.49
N LYS A 68 1.17 14.87 -8.08
CA LYS A 68 0.55 16.13 -7.63
C LYS A 68 1.03 16.50 -6.23
N ILE A 69 1.18 15.54 -5.34
CA ILE A 69 1.73 15.78 -4.00
C ILE A 69 3.19 16.21 -4.12
N VAL A 70 4.00 15.45 -4.86
CA VAL A 70 5.40 15.75 -5.16
C VAL A 70 5.54 17.07 -5.92
N GLY A 71 4.69 17.34 -6.91
CA GLY A 71 4.71 18.62 -7.64
C GLY A 71 4.34 19.80 -6.74
N LEU A 72 3.36 19.64 -5.84
CA LEU A 72 3.05 20.65 -4.81
C LEU A 72 4.26 20.89 -3.91
N LEU A 73 4.92 19.83 -3.47
CA LEU A 73 6.15 19.89 -2.66
C LEU A 73 7.30 20.56 -3.43
N GLU A 74 7.47 20.28 -4.72
CA GLU A 74 8.48 20.93 -5.57
C GLU A 74 8.22 22.43 -5.74
N HIS A 75 6.97 22.84 -5.97
CA HIS A 75 6.61 24.25 -6.00
C HIS A 75 6.82 24.93 -4.65
N GLN A 76 6.50 24.25 -3.55
CA GLN A 76 6.77 24.73 -2.20
C GLN A 76 8.27 24.93 -1.94
N ALA A 77 9.12 23.97 -2.35
CA ALA A 77 10.57 24.10 -2.25
C ALA A 77 11.10 25.25 -3.13
N SER A 78 10.55 25.41 -4.34
CA SER A 78 10.88 26.50 -5.26
C SER A 78 10.55 27.87 -4.65
N PHE A 79 9.37 28.04 -4.03
CA PHE A 79 9.04 29.27 -3.32
C PHE A 79 10.04 29.58 -2.20
N ALA A 80 10.39 28.60 -1.38
CA ALA A 80 11.37 28.77 -0.32
C ALA A 80 12.77 29.13 -0.89
N SER A 81 13.16 28.54 -2.02
CA SER A 81 14.42 28.84 -2.69
C SER A 81 14.47 30.28 -3.19
N VAL A 82 13.42 30.74 -3.89
CA VAL A 82 13.36 32.13 -4.38
C VAL A 82 13.32 33.12 -3.23
N ILE A 83 12.58 32.81 -2.15
CA ILE A 83 12.57 33.63 -0.94
C ILE A 83 13.98 33.73 -0.34
N LYS A 84 14.71 32.61 -0.24
CA LYS A 84 16.10 32.60 0.21
C LYS A 84 16.99 33.49 -0.66
N ASP A 85 16.79 33.47 -1.98
CA ASP A 85 17.54 34.33 -2.91
C ASP A 85 17.24 35.83 -2.71
N ILE A 86 15.99 36.19 -2.40
CA ILE A 86 15.60 37.57 -2.05
C ILE A 86 16.29 38.03 -0.76
N PHE A 87 16.53 37.14 0.19
CA PHE A 87 17.22 37.43 1.44
C PHE A 87 18.76 37.36 1.33
N GLN A 88 19.34 37.16 0.14
CA GLN A 88 20.79 37.22 -0.03
C GLN A 88 21.34 38.65 0.23
N PRO A 89 22.60 38.76 0.72
CA PRO A 89 23.21 40.06 0.96
C PRO A 89 23.35 40.90 -0.30
N LEU A 90 23.19 42.22 -0.18
CA LEU A 90 23.36 43.15 -1.29
C LEU A 90 24.85 43.24 -1.69
N PRO A 91 25.17 43.55 -2.97
CA PRO A 91 26.55 43.49 -3.47
C PRO A 91 27.57 44.45 -2.82
N SER A 92 27.17 45.32 -1.89
CA SER A 92 28.06 46.14 -1.06
C SER A 92 27.30 46.65 0.16
N ASP A 93 27.36 45.94 1.30
CA ASP A 93 26.83 46.42 2.59
C ASP A 93 27.71 47.56 3.18
N GLU A 94 28.89 47.83 2.60
CA GLU A 94 29.77 48.93 3.00
C GLU A 94 29.24 50.30 2.54
N GLY A 95 28.61 51.04 3.46
CA GLY A 95 28.23 52.46 3.28
C GLY A 95 26.73 52.75 3.23
N MET A 96 25.86 51.76 3.47
CA MET A 96 24.42 51.95 3.58
C MET A 96 24.04 52.60 4.93
N ALA A 97 23.21 53.65 4.91
CA ALA A 97 22.79 54.40 6.10
C ALA A 97 21.76 53.68 7.00
N VAL A 98 21.37 52.45 6.63
CA VAL A 98 20.37 51.65 7.34
C VAL A 98 21.07 50.41 7.90
N GLU A 99 20.99 50.22 9.23
CA GLU A 99 21.39 48.96 9.85
C GLU A 99 20.46 47.85 9.33
N ILE A 100 20.99 47.02 8.44
CA ILE A 100 20.29 45.83 7.96
C ILE A 100 20.29 44.84 9.14
N ASP A 101 19.10 44.37 9.55
CA ASP A 101 18.95 43.35 10.58
C ASP A 101 19.45 42.00 10.03
N GLU A 102 20.76 41.82 10.10
CA GLU A 102 21.48 40.67 9.57
C GLU A 102 21.01 39.35 10.23
N LYS A 103 20.57 39.42 11.49
CA LYS A 103 20.03 38.28 12.22
C LYS A 103 18.70 37.82 11.64
N LYS A 104 17.75 38.74 11.40
CA LYS A 104 16.46 38.37 10.76
C LYS A 104 16.65 37.81 9.35
N ARG A 105 17.62 38.35 8.60
CA ARG A 105 18.00 37.86 7.27
C ARG A 105 18.52 36.42 7.33
N LEU A 106 19.46 36.15 8.24
CA LEU A 106 20.02 34.82 8.44
C LEU A 106 18.94 33.81 8.91
N ASP A 107 18.10 34.22 9.87
CA ASP A 107 17.00 33.40 10.38
C ASP A 107 16.01 33.02 9.26
N ALA A 108 15.72 33.93 8.31
CA ALA A 108 14.86 33.65 7.16
C ALA A 108 15.49 32.66 6.17
N CYS A 109 16.78 32.83 5.85
CA CYS A 109 17.53 31.90 5.00
C CYS A 109 17.64 30.49 5.61
N ASP A 110 17.85 30.41 6.92
CA ASP A 110 17.90 29.15 7.67
C ASP A 110 16.54 28.46 7.70
N MET A 111 15.46 29.22 7.93
CA MET A 111 14.10 28.70 7.88
C MET A 111 13.76 28.14 6.48
N ALA A 112 14.08 28.87 5.41
CA ALA A 112 13.86 28.42 4.04
C ALA A 112 14.66 27.15 3.70
N THR A 113 15.90 27.05 4.18
CA THR A 113 16.76 25.87 3.97
C THR A 113 16.23 24.63 4.72
N LYS A 114 15.83 24.79 5.99
CA LYS A 114 15.15 23.73 6.77
C LYS A 114 13.83 23.32 6.13
N TYR A 115 13.11 24.32 5.61
CA TYR A 115 12.05 24.28 4.61
C TYR A 115 12.20 23.12 3.61
N ILE A 116 13.11 23.40 2.68
CA ILE A 116 13.44 22.59 1.52
C ILE A 116 13.91 21.19 1.93
N GLY A 117 14.72 21.08 2.99
CA GLY A 117 15.19 19.80 3.50
C GLY A 117 14.06 18.85 3.87
N LYS A 118 13.09 19.32 4.66
CA LYS A 118 11.93 18.51 5.09
C LYS A 118 11.04 18.10 3.92
N VAL A 119 10.82 19.01 2.98
CA VAL A 119 10.04 18.74 1.75
C VAL A 119 10.68 17.62 0.94
N ASN A 120 11.99 17.69 0.73
CA ASN A 120 12.73 16.69 -0.05
C ASN A 120 12.81 15.34 0.66
N GLU A 121 12.98 15.33 1.99
CA GLU A 121 12.98 14.11 2.79
C GLU A 121 11.64 13.36 2.69
N LEU A 122 10.51 14.09 2.80
CA LEU A 122 9.20 13.48 2.60
C LEU A 122 9.03 12.91 1.20
N LYS A 123 9.41 13.69 0.17
CA LYS A 123 9.33 13.25 -1.22
C LYS A 123 10.05 11.91 -1.40
N SER A 124 11.30 11.82 -0.97
CA SER A 124 12.10 10.59 -1.08
C SER A 124 11.52 9.45 -0.24
N SER A 125 10.98 9.75 0.95
CA SER A 125 10.34 8.74 1.81
C SER A 125 9.09 8.14 1.16
N LEU A 126 8.20 8.96 0.62
CA LEU A 126 6.98 8.51 -0.07
C LEU A 126 7.32 7.70 -1.34
N GLU A 127 8.28 8.17 -2.14
CA GLU A 127 8.77 7.45 -3.32
C GLU A 127 9.34 6.07 -2.95
N ASN A 128 10.15 5.99 -1.90
CA ASN A 128 10.73 4.74 -1.42
C ASN A 128 9.66 3.79 -0.87
N GLN A 129 8.69 4.28 -0.11
CA GLN A 129 7.61 3.43 0.40
C GLN A 129 6.79 2.81 -0.73
N VAL A 130 6.45 3.57 -1.77
CA VAL A 130 5.74 3.03 -2.96
C VAL A 130 6.58 1.97 -3.67
N ASN A 131 7.87 2.25 -3.85
CA ASN A 131 8.76 1.36 -4.59
C ASN A 131 9.02 0.04 -3.88
N THR A 132 9.27 0.09 -2.57
CA THR A 132 9.69 -1.06 -1.79
C THR A 132 8.48 -1.88 -1.32
N PHE A 133 7.44 -1.23 -0.78
CA PHE A 133 6.35 -1.97 -0.14
C PHE A 133 5.57 -2.86 -1.11
N ILE A 134 5.14 -2.31 -2.26
CA ILE A 134 4.38 -3.09 -3.26
C ILE A 134 5.26 -4.13 -3.95
N GLU A 135 6.55 -3.82 -4.16
CA GLU A 135 7.48 -4.79 -4.76
C GLU A 135 7.66 -6.01 -3.86
N GLU A 136 7.96 -5.79 -2.58
CA GLU A 136 8.30 -6.85 -1.64
C GLU A 136 7.07 -7.65 -1.21
N ASN A 137 5.97 -6.97 -0.86
CA ASN A 137 4.82 -7.61 -0.22
C ASN A 137 3.76 -8.11 -1.22
N VAL A 138 3.79 -7.65 -2.47
CA VAL A 138 2.79 -8.03 -3.48
C VAL A 138 3.44 -8.66 -4.71
N ILE A 139 4.30 -7.93 -5.42
CA ILE A 139 4.86 -8.36 -6.71
C ILE A 139 5.76 -9.58 -6.54
N SER A 140 6.72 -9.53 -5.61
CA SER A 140 7.66 -10.62 -5.34
C SER A 140 6.93 -11.89 -4.90
N VAL A 141 5.95 -11.76 -3.99
CA VAL A 141 5.16 -12.89 -3.49
C VAL A 141 4.39 -13.57 -4.63
N LEU A 142 3.67 -12.79 -5.46
CA LEU A 142 2.95 -13.34 -6.62
C LEU A 142 3.88 -13.99 -7.65
N ALA A 143 5.06 -13.41 -7.89
CA ALA A 143 6.07 -13.98 -8.78
C ALA A 143 6.65 -15.30 -8.26
N GLN A 144 6.85 -15.40 -6.94
CA GLN A 144 7.28 -16.64 -6.28
C GLN A 144 6.22 -17.73 -6.40
N VAL A 145 4.94 -17.41 -6.21
CA VAL A 145 3.84 -18.37 -6.41
C VAL A 145 3.82 -18.92 -7.83
N LEU A 146 3.90 -18.05 -8.84
CA LEU A 146 3.98 -18.49 -10.25
C LEU A 146 5.22 -19.36 -10.52
N THR A 147 6.32 -19.10 -9.83
CA THR A 147 7.54 -19.91 -9.94
C THR A 147 7.34 -21.31 -9.35
N ILE A 148 6.63 -21.42 -8.21
CA ILE A 148 6.26 -22.70 -7.58
C ILE A 148 5.24 -23.47 -8.44
N MET A 149 4.37 -22.79 -9.18
CA MET A 149 3.39 -23.44 -10.08
C MET A 149 4.04 -24.14 -11.28
N LYS A 150 5.20 -23.66 -11.77
CA LYS A 150 5.91 -24.26 -12.91
C LYS A 150 6.24 -25.75 -12.73
N PRO A 151 6.92 -26.21 -11.66
CA PRO A 151 7.19 -27.63 -11.46
C PRO A 151 5.93 -28.47 -11.32
N ILE A 152 4.85 -27.95 -10.73
CA ILE A 152 3.55 -28.65 -10.64
C ILE A 152 2.99 -28.87 -12.05
N LYS A 153 3.00 -27.83 -12.90
CA LYS A 153 2.56 -27.92 -14.30
C LYS A 153 3.37 -28.93 -15.10
N GLU A 154 4.68 -29.01 -14.88
CA GLU A 154 5.53 -30.03 -15.50
C GLU A 154 5.17 -31.46 -15.03
N LYS A 155 4.75 -31.64 -13.78
CA LYS A 155 4.25 -32.93 -13.26
C LYS A 155 2.90 -33.29 -13.89
N MET A 156 1.98 -32.33 -14.03
CA MET A 156 0.70 -32.52 -14.73
C MET A 156 0.91 -32.95 -16.19
N LYS A 157 1.83 -32.28 -16.90
CA LYS A 157 2.24 -32.66 -18.26
C LYS A 157 2.83 -34.07 -18.31
N LYS A 158 3.68 -34.44 -17.34
CA LYS A 158 4.22 -35.81 -17.24
C LYS A 158 3.11 -36.84 -17.01
N ARG A 159 2.14 -36.57 -16.13
CA ARG A 159 0.97 -37.44 -15.93
C ARG A 159 0.21 -37.66 -17.24
N SER A 160 -0.11 -36.60 -17.97
CA SER A 160 -0.79 -36.68 -19.28
C SER A 160 -0.02 -37.56 -20.26
N HIS A 161 1.31 -37.38 -20.36
CA HIS A 161 2.15 -38.24 -21.18
C HIS A 161 2.13 -39.72 -20.76
N LYS A 162 2.15 -39.99 -19.45
CA LYS A 162 2.12 -41.36 -18.91
C LYS A 162 0.77 -42.03 -19.12
N LEU A 163 -0.33 -41.28 -19.05
CA LEU A 163 -1.67 -41.77 -19.38
C LEU A 163 -1.75 -42.24 -20.84
N VAL A 164 -1.20 -41.47 -21.78
CA VAL A 164 -1.13 -41.86 -23.20
C VAL A 164 -0.27 -43.11 -23.40
N ASP A 165 0.87 -43.21 -22.71
CA ASP A 165 1.73 -44.40 -22.77
C ASP A 165 0.97 -45.64 -22.21
N TYR A 166 0.27 -45.50 -21.08
CA TYR A 166 -0.58 -46.55 -20.48
C TYR A 166 -1.69 -47.01 -21.43
N ASP A 167 -2.50 -46.08 -21.97
CA ASP A 167 -3.59 -46.41 -22.90
C ASP A 167 -3.06 -47.14 -24.14
N ARG A 168 -1.92 -46.69 -24.69
CA ARG A 168 -1.26 -47.37 -25.83
C ARG A 168 -0.89 -48.81 -25.49
N HIS A 169 -0.28 -49.05 -24.32
CA HIS A 169 0.11 -50.40 -23.90
C HIS A 169 -1.12 -51.28 -23.59
N ARG A 170 -2.18 -50.72 -23.00
CA ARG A 170 -3.45 -51.40 -22.70
C ARG A 170 -4.13 -51.90 -23.96
N LEU A 171 -4.28 -51.05 -24.97
CA LEU A 171 -4.90 -51.40 -26.25
C LEU A 171 -4.06 -52.42 -27.02
N SER A 172 -2.73 -52.25 -27.01
CA SER A 172 -1.83 -53.21 -27.64
C SER A 172 -1.90 -54.59 -26.96
N TYR A 173 -2.02 -54.63 -25.63
CA TYR A 173 -2.19 -55.88 -24.88
C TYR A 173 -3.53 -56.55 -25.20
N GLN A 174 -4.64 -55.79 -25.19
CA GLN A 174 -5.97 -56.29 -25.55
C GLN A 174 -5.99 -56.90 -26.96
N LYS A 175 -5.39 -56.22 -27.94
CA LYS A 175 -5.29 -56.70 -29.32
C LYS A 175 -4.43 -57.96 -29.46
N MET A 176 -3.31 -58.04 -28.73
CA MET A 176 -2.47 -59.25 -28.75
C MET A 176 -3.15 -60.43 -28.05
N LYS A 177 -3.94 -60.15 -27.00
CA LYS A 177 -4.73 -61.16 -26.29
C LYS A 177 -5.89 -61.71 -27.14
N SER A 178 -6.59 -60.86 -27.89
CA SER A 178 -7.69 -61.29 -28.76
C SER A 178 -7.23 -62.13 -29.96
N ASN A 179 -6.00 -61.90 -30.42
CA ASN A 179 -5.44 -62.55 -31.62
C ASN A 179 -4.46 -63.69 -31.28
N SER A 180 -4.26 -63.99 -30.00
CA SER A 180 -3.30 -65.00 -29.53
C SER A 180 -3.84 -66.41 -29.73
N THR A 181 -3.00 -67.29 -30.28
CA THR A 181 -3.20 -68.74 -30.25
C THR A 181 -2.48 -69.34 -29.03
N SER A 182 -2.82 -70.55 -28.58
CA SER A 182 -2.14 -71.26 -27.46
C SER A 182 -0.70 -71.71 -27.79
N SER A 183 0.02 -70.93 -28.60
CA SER A 183 1.41 -71.18 -28.98
C SER A 183 2.38 -70.63 -27.92
N PRO A 184 3.43 -71.38 -27.52
CA PRO A 184 4.44 -70.93 -26.56
C PRO A 184 5.16 -69.62 -26.95
N VAL A 185 5.21 -69.28 -28.24
CA VAL A 185 5.80 -68.04 -28.75
C VAL A 185 4.88 -66.85 -28.47
N ASP A 186 3.57 -67.03 -28.62
CA ASP A 186 2.56 -66.02 -28.34
C ASP A 186 2.49 -65.74 -26.84
N GLU A 187 2.60 -66.78 -26.00
CA GLU A 187 2.66 -66.64 -24.54
C GLU A 187 3.84 -65.76 -24.08
N ARG A 188 5.05 -65.97 -24.63
CA ARG A 188 6.22 -65.13 -24.32
C ARG A 188 6.04 -63.68 -24.74
N LYS A 189 5.46 -63.43 -25.92
CA LYS A 189 5.18 -62.06 -26.41
C LYS A 189 4.13 -61.37 -25.55
N LEU A 190 3.09 -62.10 -25.14
CA LEU A 190 2.01 -61.58 -24.31
C LEU A 190 2.51 -61.26 -22.90
N ALA A 191 3.36 -62.11 -22.31
CA ALA A 191 4.01 -61.85 -21.03
C ALA A 191 4.88 -60.57 -21.06
N LYS A 192 5.67 -60.38 -22.14
CA LYS A 192 6.48 -59.17 -22.32
C LYS A 192 5.61 -57.91 -22.45
N GLN A 193 4.50 -58.00 -23.18
CA GLN A 193 3.58 -56.87 -23.32
C GLN A 193 2.84 -56.56 -22.02
N GLN A 194 2.50 -57.58 -21.23
CA GLN A 194 1.94 -57.42 -19.89
C GLN A 194 2.92 -56.68 -18.97
N GLN A 195 4.20 -57.07 -18.97
CA GLN A 195 5.23 -56.37 -18.20
C GLN A 195 5.30 -54.87 -18.55
N LEU A 196 5.27 -54.53 -19.85
CA LEU A 196 5.27 -53.13 -20.30
C LEU A 196 4.01 -52.37 -19.90
N LEU A 197 2.85 -53.04 -19.88
CA LEU A 197 1.59 -52.48 -19.40
C LEU A 197 1.67 -52.18 -17.90
N ASP A 198 2.17 -53.11 -17.10
CA ASP A 198 2.31 -52.96 -15.65
C ASP A 198 3.31 -51.85 -15.30
N GLU A 199 4.44 -51.77 -16.01
CA GLU A 199 5.42 -50.68 -15.87
C GLU A 199 4.79 -49.31 -16.20
N SER A 200 4.08 -49.21 -17.34
CA SER A 200 3.43 -47.97 -17.77
C SER A 200 2.32 -47.54 -16.81
N LYS A 201 1.58 -48.52 -16.25
CA LYS A 201 0.56 -48.28 -15.23
C LYS A 201 1.17 -47.75 -13.94
N SER A 202 2.22 -48.41 -13.44
CA SER A 202 2.92 -47.95 -12.23
C SER A 202 3.49 -46.54 -12.39
N GLU A 203 4.06 -46.21 -13.56
CA GLU A 203 4.57 -44.87 -13.83
C GLU A 203 3.43 -43.82 -13.89
N TYR A 204 2.28 -44.16 -14.47
CA TYR A 204 1.10 -43.28 -14.48
C TYR A 204 0.57 -43.06 -13.06
N ASP A 205 0.34 -44.15 -12.31
CA ASP A 205 -0.22 -44.14 -10.96
C ASP A 205 0.66 -43.30 -10.02
N GLN A 206 1.98 -43.36 -10.17
CA GLN A 206 2.92 -42.54 -9.39
C GLN A 206 2.62 -41.04 -9.54
N TYR A 207 2.44 -40.52 -10.77
CA TYR A 207 2.12 -39.10 -10.97
C TYR A 207 0.67 -38.78 -10.61
N ASN A 208 -0.25 -39.68 -10.96
CA ASN A 208 -1.68 -39.49 -10.73
C ASN A 208 -1.98 -39.34 -9.23
N ASN A 209 -1.47 -40.26 -8.41
CA ASN A 209 -1.75 -40.28 -6.98
C ASN A 209 -1.14 -39.08 -6.26
N VAL A 210 0.10 -38.70 -6.62
CA VAL A 210 0.74 -37.49 -6.07
C VAL A 210 -0.08 -36.25 -6.42
N LEU A 211 -0.49 -36.08 -7.68
CA LEU A 211 -1.26 -34.90 -8.08
C LEU A 211 -2.66 -34.88 -7.44
N LYS A 212 -3.34 -36.02 -7.32
CA LYS A 212 -4.64 -36.10 -6.64
C LYS A 212 -4.55 -35.80 -5.14
N THR A 213 -3.40 -36.07 -4.52
CA THR A 213 -3.16 -35.81 -3.10
C THR A 213 -2.74 -34.36 -2.86
N ASP A 214 -1.81 -33.85 -3.66
CA ASP A 214 -1.13 -32.58 -3.39
C ASP A 214 -1.86 -31.36 -3.98
N LEU A 215 -2.59 -31.49 -5.10
CA LEU A 215 -3.30 -30.36 -5.72
C LEU A 215 -4.35 -29.75 -4.78
N PRO A 216 -5.20 -30.54 -4.08
CA PRO A 216 -6.14 -29.98 -3.09
C PRO A 216 -5.44 -29.19 -1.99
N VAL A 217 -4.33 -29.72 -1.46
CA VAL A 217 -3.52 -29.05 -0.43
C VAL A 217 -2.94 -27.74 -0.97
N PHE A 218 -2.43 -27.73 -2.19
CA PHE A 218 -1.97 -26.51 -2.86
C PHE A 218 -3.09 -25.47 -3.00
N PHE A 219 -4.31 -25.88 -3.35
CA PHE A 219 -5.46 -24.96 -3.46
C PHE A 219 -5.82 -24.33 -2.12
N GLN A 220 -5.78 -25.09 -1.02
CA GLN A 220 -6.01 -24.57 0.32
C GLN A 220 -4.93 -23.56 0.74
N LEU A 221 -3.65 -23.91 0.59
CA LEU A 221 -2.53 -23.03 0.96
C LEU A 221 -2.55 -21.72 0.15
N ARG A 222 -2.95 -21.79 -1.12
CA ARG A 222 -3.16 -20.60 -1.96
C ARG A 222 -4.20 -19.65 -1.35
N GLU A 223 -5.32 -20.16 -0.85
CA GLU A 223 -6.35 -19.31 -0.23
C GLU A 223 -5.84 -18.56 0.99
N GLU A 224 -5.03 -19.22 1.81
CA GLU A 224 -4.37 -18.60 2.97
C GLU A 224 -3.39 -17.51 2.54
N LEU A 225 -2.66 -17.71 1.43
CA LEU A 225 -1.71 -16.74 0.91
C LEU A 225 -2.35 -15.53 0.19
N MET A 226 -3.50 -15.71 -0.46
CA MET A 226 -4.14 -14.61 -1.20
C MET A 226 -4.70 -13.52 -0.27
N LYS A 227 -5.13 -13.88 0.95
CA LYS A 227 -5.64 -12.94 1.96
C LYS A 227 -4.63 -11.85 2.33
N PRO A 228 -3.41 -12.17 2.81
CA PRO A 228 -2.43 -11.14 3.19
C PRO A 228 -1.95 -10.29 1.99
N ILE A 229 -1.96 -10.83 0.77
CA ILE A 229 -1.62 -10.03 -0.43
C ILE A 229 -2.67 -8.94 -0.67
N LEU A 230 -3.96 -9.28 -0.53
CA LEU A 230 -5.04 -8.31 -0.66
C LEU A 230 -4.98 -7.26 0.46
N GLU A 231 -4.79 -7.70 1.70
CA GLU A 231 -4.63 -6.81 2.86
C GLU A 231 -3.42 -5.88 2.72
N SER A 232 -2.32 -6.36 2.13
CA SER A 232 -1.12 -5.55 1.87
C SER A 232 -1.42 -4.37 0.97
N ILE A 233 -2.28 -4.53 -0.05
CA ILE A 233 -2.67 -3.41 -0.94
C ILE A 233 -3.42 -2.33 -0.16
N PHE A 234 -4.35 -2.73 0.72
CA PHE A 234 -5.09 -1.77 1.56
C PHE A 234 -4.17 -1.08 2.59
N CYS A 235 -3.29 -1.84 3.23
CA CYS A 235 -2.31 -1.30 4.18
C CYS A 235 -1.39 -0.29 3.51
N PHE A 236 -0.90 -0.60 2.30
CA PHE A 236 -0.09 0.33 1.52
C PHE A 236 -0.80 1.67 1.29
N GLN A 237 -2.03 1.63 0.78
CA GLN A 237 -2.79 2.85 0.49
C GLN A 237 -2.99 3.70 1.74
N LYS A 238 -3.37 3.07 2.84
CA LYS A 238 -3.54 3.75 4.12
C LYS A 238 -2.24 4.41 4.59
N ASN A 239 -1.15 3.63 4.66
CA ASN A 239 0.14 4.12 5.15
C ASN A 239 0.67 5.27 4.30
N PHE A 240 0.46 5.19 2.97
CA PHE A 240 0.81 6.25 2.04
C PHE A 240 0.08 7.57 2.35
N PHE A 241 -1.24 7.52 2.55
CA PHE A 241 -2.02 8.73 2.88
C PHE A 241 -1.75 9.24 4.29
N ASP A 242 -1.55 8.36 5.27
CA ASP A 242 -1.20 8.72 6.64
C ASP A 242 0.16 9.44 6.69
N ALA A 243 1.15 8.99 5.92
CA ALA A 243 2.45 9.65 5.79
C ALA A 243 2.31 11.05 5.17
N ALA A 244 1.51 11.19 4.11
CA ALA A 244 1.24 12.49 3.48
C ALA A 244 0.52 13.46 4.44
N CYS A 245 -0.48 12.98 5.20
CA CYS A 245 -1.20 13.80 6.18
C CYS A 245 -0.34 14.18 7.38
N SER A 246 0.48 13.25 7.91
CA SER A 246 1.39 13.52 9.02
C SER A 246 2.38 14.62 8.68
N TYR A 247 2.84 14.68 7.43
CA TYR A 247 3.69 15.75 6.97
C TYR A 247 3.02 17.12 6.96
N LEU A 248 1.77 17.21 6.49
CA LEU A 248 1.00 18.46 6.55
C LEU A 248 0.87 18.96 8.00
N GLN A 249 0.78 18.06 8.97
CA GLN A 249 0.77 18.41 10.40
C GLN A 249 2.14 18.83 10.94
N ILE A 250 3.24 18.34 10.39
CA ILE A 250 4.60 18.80 10.76
C ILE A 250 4.83 20.22 10.24
N LEU A 251 4.34 20.54 9.05
CA LEU A 251 4.33 21.91 8.55
C LEU A 251 3.48 22.83 9.44
N ASP A 252 2.33 22.35 9.91
CA ASP A 252 1.47 23.09 10.85
C ASP A 252 2.12 23.34 12.22
N LYS A 253 2.96 22.42 12.72
CA LYS A 253 3.61 22.53 14.04
C LYS A 253 4.98 23.23 14.03
N SER A 254 5.75 23.08 12.96
CA SER A 254 7.10 23.67 12.86
C SER A 254 7.08 25.16 12.51
N ASN A 255 5.90 25.64 12.16
CA ASN A 255 5.61 27.00 11.79
C ASN A 255 4.52 27.42 12.77
N SER A 256 4.67 28.57 13.45
CA SER A 256 3.64 29.13 14.35
C SER A 256 2.39 29.62 13.59
N TYR A 257 1.84 28.79 12.70
CA TYR A 257 0.83 29.12 11.69
C TYR A 257 -0.54 28.57 12.09
N GLY A 258 -0.86 28.64 13.39
CA GLY A 258 -2.21 28.37 13.89
C GLY A 258 -3.25 29.36 13.36
N GLN A 259 -4.48 29.22 13.84
CA GLN A 259 -5.55 30.21 13.64
C GLN A 259 -5.01 31.63 13.92
N GLY A 260 -4.98 32.48 12.90
CA GLY A 260 -4.50 33.88 13.00
C GLY A 260 -3.24 34.23 12.21
N ILE A 261 -2.53 33.29 11.58
CA ILE A 261 -1.34 33.63 10.75
C ILE A 261 -1.69 34.61 9.61
N VAL A 262 -2.86 34.44 8.99
CA VAL A 262 -3.32 35.32 7.93
C VAL A 262 -3.51 36.75 8.44
N GLU A 263 -3.95 36.92 9.69
CA GLU A 263 -4.11 38.23 10.33
C GLU A 263 -2.76 38.84 10.71
N LEU A 264 -1.80 38.03 11.17
CA LEU A 264 -0.43 38.47 11.43
C LEU A 264 0.27 38.95 10.14
N ILE A 265 0.20 38.17 9.06
CA ILE A 265 0.76 38.53 7.75
C ILE A 265 0.11 39.82 7.24
N LYS A 266 -1.21 39.98 7.40
CA LYS A 266 -1.91 41.22 7.03
C LYS A 266 -1.38 42.42 7.81
N LYS A 267 -1.23 42.27 9.13
CA LYS A 267 -0.74 43.33 10.01
C LYS A 267 0.69 43.75 9.66
N GLU A 268 1.61 42.80 9.54
CA GLU A 268 3.00 43.07 9.17
C GLU A 268 3.10 43.72 7.79
N ARG A 269 2.31 43.23 6.82
CA ARG A 269 2.23 43.84 5.49
C ARG A 269 1.74 45.29 5.55
N GLU A 270 0.72 45.59 6.33
CA GLU A 270 0.20 46.95 6.49
C GLU A 270 1.23 47.89 7.13
N GLU A 271 2.01 47.41 8.09
CA GLU A 271 3.10 48.18 8.71
C GLU A 271 4.22 48.49 7.70
N VAL A 272 4.64 47.49 6.91
CA VAL A 272 5.66 47.67 5.87
C VAL A 272 5.16 48.60 4.76
N LEU A 273 3.91 48.47 4.31
CA LEU A 273 3.36 49.33 3.25
C LEU A 273 3.33 50.80 3.66
N LYS A 274 3.02 51.11 4.93
CA LYS A 274 3.09 52.49 5.45
C LYS A 274 4.51 53.05 5.36
N LEU A 275 5.52 52.26 5.73
CA LEU A 275 6.92 52.66 5.63
C LEU A 275 7.35 52.86 4.17
N VAL A 276 6.88 52.02 3.26
CA VAL A 276 7.13 52.13 1.82
C VAL A 276 6.51 53.40 1.25
N ASP A 277 5.25 53.69 1.58
CA ASP A 277 4.55 54.90 1.12
C ASP A 277 5.26 56.20 1.56
N ASP A 278 6.02 56.13 2.65
CA ASP A 278 6.81 57.26 3.14
C ASP A 278 8.14 57.49 2.42
N LEU A 279 8.59 56.55 1.59
CA LEU A 279 9.82 56.68 0.82
C LEU A 279 9.76 57.86 -0.15
N ALA A 280 10.73 58.78 -0.01
CA ALA A 280 10.84 59.95 -0.87
C ALA A 280 10.97 59.59 -2.37
N LEU A 281 11.55 58.43 -2.69
CA LEU A 281 11.65 57.87 -4.04
C LEU A 281 10.28 57.74 -4.74
N LEU A 282 9.23 57.36 -4.01
CA LEU A 282 7.86 57.26 -4.54
C LEU A 282 7.15 58.62 -4.64
N LYS A 283 7.69 59.64 -3.95
CA LYS A 283 7.18 61.01 -3.94
C LYS A 283 7.89 61.91 -4.96
N MET A 284 9.06 61.51 -5.46
CA MET A 284 9.81 62.21 -6.51
C MET A 284 9.18 61.97 -7.90
N GLY A 285 8.79 63.06 -8.59
CA GLY A 285 8.17 63.03 -9.92
C GLY A 285 6.76 63.65 -9.98
N LYS A 286 6.12 63.98 -8.85
CA LYS A 286 4.77 64.58 -8.81
C LYS A 286 4.72 66.12 -8.91
N LYS A 287 5.80 66.77 -9.36
CA LYS A 287 5.82 68.22 -9.63
C LYS A 287 6.22 68.51 -11.08
N GLY A 288 5.22 68.75 -11.91
CA GLY A 288 5.36 69.33 -13.24
C GLY A 288 4.14 69.09 -14.14
N GLY A 289 3.08 69.92 -13.99
CA GLY A 289 2.04 70.07 -15.03
C GLY A 289 0.59 70.27 -14.55
N LYS A 290 0.11 71.52 -14.53
CA LYS A 290 -1.27 71.94 -14.91
C LYS A 290 -1.08 72.75 -16.23
N SER A 291 -1.89 72.71 -17.28
CA SER A 291 -3.29 72.29 -17.49
C SER A 291 -3.54 71.91 -18.97
N GLU A 292 -4.62 71.12 -19.19
CA GLU A 292 -5.53 71.00 -20.36
C GLU A 292 -4.95 70.59 -21.74
N SER A 293 -5.48 69.60 -22.49
CA SER A 293 -6.87 69.12 -22.65
C SER A 293 -6.96 67.65 -23.13
N ASP A 294 -7.99 66.94 -22.62
CA ASP A 294 -8.76 65.82 -23.19
C ASP A 294 -8.07 64.56 -23.77
N THR A 295 -8.08 63.47 -22.98
CA THR A 295 -8.98 62.31 -23.17
C THR A 295 -8.64 61.15 -22.21
N SER A 296 -9.68 60.47 -21.71
CA SER A 296 -9.70 59.18 -20.98
C SER A 296 -9.30 59.14 -19.49
N SER A 297 -10.27 59.55 -18.68
CA SER A 297 -10.84 58.82 -17.53
C SER A 297 -10.00 57.75 -16.81
N ALA A 298 -9.54 58.06 -15.60
CA ALA A 298 -9.52 57.08 -14.50
C ALA A 298 -10.97 56.84 -14.02
N PRO A 299 -11.32 55.75 -13.28
CA PRO A 299 -10.87 55.67 -11.89
C PRO A 299 -10.75 54.26 -11.23
N SER A 300 -10.09 54.28 -10.06
CA SER A 300 -10.47 53.60 -8.80
C SER A 300 -10.20 52.11 -8.54
N SER A 301 -9.60 51.88 -7.36
CA SER A 301 -9.99 50.90 -6.33
C SER A 301 -10.11 49.44 -6.75
N ILE A 302 -9.13 48.63 -6.36
CA ILE A 302 -9.30 47.16 -6.32
C ILE A 302 -10.18 46.82 -5.11
N LYS A 303 -11.50 46.92 -5.32
CA LYS A 303 -12.49 46.19 -4.54
C LYS A 303 -12.35 44.70 -4.90
N SER A 304 -12.35 43.84 -3.89
CA SER A 304 -12.63 42.42 -4.06
C SER A 304 -14.00 42.22 -4.73
N PRO A 305 -14.14 41.30 -5.69
CA PRO A 305 -15.44 40.79 -6.08
C PRO A 305 -15.66 39.42 -5.44
N VAL A 306 -16.56 39.37 -4.46
CA VAL A 306 -17.42 38.20 -4.21
C VAL A 306 -18.83 38.67 -4.56
N GLU A 307 -19.46 38.07 -5.57
CA GLU A 307 -20.70 37.29 -5.38
C GLU A 307 -21.32 36.79 -6.72
N ASN A 308 -21.34 35.46 -6.86
CA ASN A 308 -22.31 34.56 -7.49
C ASN A 308 -22.81 34.72 -8.95
N GLN A 309 -22.53 33.69 -9.75
CA GLN A 309 -23.57 32.88 -10.40
C GLN A 309 -23.23 31.38 -10.31
N GLU A 310 -24.20 30.61 -9.81
CA GLU A 310 -24.17 29.16 -9.59
C GLU A 310 -24.10 28.36 -10.91
N LYS A 311 -23.39 27.22 -10.86
CA LYS A 311 -23.87 25.88 -11.26
C LYS A 311 -22.77 24.84 -11.00
N GLY A 312 -22.98 23.97 -10.03
CA GLY A 312 -22.04 22.88 -9.73
C GLY A 312 -22.40 22.11 -8.46
N ILE A 313 -23.19 21.07 -8.64
CA ILE A 313 -23.76 20.15 -7.65
C ILE A 313 -22.66 19.38 -6.89
N TYR A 314 -22.62 19.46 -5.56
CA TYR A 314 -22.36 18.32 -4.64
C TYR A 314 -22.89 18.63 -3.22
N PRO A 315 -23.51 17.66 -2.51
CA PRO A 315 -24.25 17.92 -1.27
C PRO A 315 -23.35 17.87 -0.01
N ILE A 316 -23.48 18.87 0.86
CA ILE A 316 -22.96 18.86 2.24
C ILE A 316 -24.09 18.39 3.17
N LEU A 317 -23.90 17.25 3.83
CA LEU A 317 -24.80 16.76 4.88
C LEU A 317 -24.54 17.54 6.18
N LYS A 318 -25.58 18.25 6.66
CA LYS A 318 -25.64 18.90 7.97
C LYS A 318 -26.17 17.93 9.03
N GLY A 319 -25.52 17.88 10.20
CA GLY A 319 -26.06 17.37 11.46
C GLY A 319 -26.31 18.50 12.46
N PRO A 320 -27.18 18.31 13.48
CA PRO A 320 -27.91 19.39 14.13
C PRO A 320 -27.18 20.04 15.32
N SER A 321 -27.45 21.33 15.49
CA SER A 321 -27.21 22.10 16.71
C SER A 321 -28.38 21.92 17.69
N PRO A 322 -28.16 22.10 19.01
CA PRO A 322 -29.15 22.78 19.83
C PRO A 322 -28.59 24.01 20.58
N ASN A 323 -29.36 25.09 20.51
CA ASN A 323 -29.27 26.34 21.27
C ASN A 323 -29.70 26.18 22.74
N ASN A 324 -29.08 26.94 23.66
CA ASN A 324 -29.65 28.07 24.43
C ASN A 324 -28.71 28.40 25.62
N SER A 325 -28.11 29.60 25.70
CA SER A 325 -28.61 30.84 26.35
C SER A 325 -28.65 30.70 27.89
N THR A 326 -28.11 31.55 28.76
CA THR A 326 -27.91 33.02 28.85
C THR A 326 -26.98 33.31 30.06
N GLY A 327 -26.42 34.53 30.17
CA GLY A 327 -26.05 35.11 31.48
C GLY A 327 -24.67 35.78 31.57
N SER A 328 -24.68 37.11 31.65
CA SER A 328 -23.55 38.05 31.69
C SER A 328 -23.05 38.33 33.12
N LEU A 329 -21.75 38.64 33.31
CA LEU A 329 -21.21 39.91 33.86
C LEU A 329 -19.74 39.80 34.35
N ALA A 330 -18.91 40.67 33.78
CA ALA A 330 -17.91 41.57 34.39
C ALA A 330 -16.86 41.13 35.46
N THR A 331 -15.61 41.46 35.10
CA THR A 331 -14.53 42.10 35.90
C THR A 331 -13.61 41.33 36.86
N ALA A 332 -12.33 41.73 36.74
CA ALA A 332 -11.28 41.88 37.76
C ALA A 332 -10.13 40.88 37.78
N ALA A 333 -8.94 41.46 37.66
CA ALA A 333 -7.63 40.87 37.66
C ALA A 333 -7.25 40.25 39.02
N ALA A 334 -6.52 39.14 39.02
CA ALA A 334 -5.46 38.88 40.00
C ALA A 334 -4.61 37.65 39.60
N ASN A 335 -3.31 37.89 39.60
CA ASN A 335 -2.19 36.99 39.39
C ASN A 335 -2.15 35.84 40.43
N LYS A 336 -2.30 34.58 40.01
CA LYS A 336 -1.85 33.38 40.75
C LYS A 336 -1.43 32.27 39.77
N LYS A 337 -0.16 31.85 39.87
CA LYS A 337 0.43 30.68 39.19
C LYS A 337 -0.49 29.45 39.37
N ARG A 338 -1.00 28.89 38.27
CA ARG A 338 -1.72 27.60 38.26
C ARG A 338 -0.82 26.50 37.71
N VAL A 339 -0.67 25.44 38.49
CA VAL A 339 -0.09 24.15 38.13
C VAL A 339 -0.93 23.50 37.01
N PRO A 340 -0.36 22.80 36.01
CA PRO A 340 -1.15 22.14 34.97
C PRO A 340 -2.01 21.03 35.58
N LEU A 341 -3.31 21.00 35.23
CA LEU A 341 -4.17 19.85 35.55
C LEU A 341 -3.70 18.60 34.78
N PRO A 342 -3.86 17.39 35.34
CA PRO A 342 -3.52 16.15 34.65
C PRO A 342 -4.47 15.93 33.46
N THR A 343 -3.89 15.71 32.28
CA THR A 343 -4.60 15.16 31.12
C THR A 343 -5.17 13.78 31.47
N PRO A 344 -6.41 13.44 31.05
CA PRO A 344 -6.92 12.10 31.25
C PRO A 344 -6.04 11.07 30.51
N PRO A 345 -5.70 9.93 31.12
CA PRO A 345 -4.84 8.93 30.50
C PRO A 345 -5.49 8.39 29.22
N ARG A 346 -4.72 8.38 28.13
CA ARG A 346 -5.11 7.77 26.86
C ARG A 346 -5.28 6.26 27.10
N ILE A 347 -6.50 5.76 27.00
CA ILE A 347 -6.77 4.32 27.09
C ILE A 347 -6.40 3.68 25.75
N THR A 348 -5.35 2.88 25.74
CA THR A 348 -4.88 2.10 24.59
C THR A 348 -5.35 0.65 24.76
N PHE A 349 -5.73 -0.03 23.67
CA PHE A 349 -6.05 -1.46 23.69
C PHE A 349 -5.03 -2.22 22.83
N ALA A 350 -5.01 -3.55 22.92
CA ALA A 350 -4.30 -4.48 22.05
C ALA A 350 -5.23 -5.64 21.68
N VAL A 351 -4.96 -6.31 20.55
CA VAL A 351 -5.66 -7.54 20.15
C VAL A 351 -4.65 -8.67 20.08
N ALA A 352 -4.94 -9.78 20.76
CA ALA A 352 -4.10 -10.96 20.71
C ALA A 352 -4.14 -11.62 19.33
N LEU A 353 -3.00 -11.95 18.71
CA LEU A 353 -2.96 -12.71 17.44
C LEU A 353 -2.90 -14.23 17.68
N PHE A 354 -2.53 -14.67 18.88
CA PHE A 354 -2.41 -16.06 19.28
C PHE A 354 -2.96 -16.26 20.69
N ASP A 355 -3.36 -17.49 21.00
CA ASP A 355 -3.72 -17.89 22.35
C ASP A 355 -2.49 -17.81 23.26
N PHE A 356 -2.68 -17.27 24.47
CA PHE A 356 -1.66 -17.21 25.49
C PHE A 356 -2.23 -17.74 26.81
N THR A 357 -1.59 -18.77 27.34
CA THR A 357 -1.96 -19.36 28.64
C THR A 357 -0.95 -18.91 29.68
N ALA A 358 -1.43 -18.32 30.77
CA ALA A 358 -0.62 -17.85 31.88
C ALA A 358 0.30 -18.97 32.40
N GLN A 359 1.60 -18.70 32.50
CA GLN A 359 2.59 -19.66 32.99
C GLN A 359 3.01 -19.34 34.42
N GLN A 360 2.91 -18.08 34.83
CA GLN A 360 3.23 -17.64 36.19
C GLN A 360 2.04 -16.95 36.87
N PRO A 361 1.97 -16.98 38.22
CA PRO A 361 0.98 -16.20 38.98
C PRO A 361 1.16 -14.71 38.71
N GLY A 362 0.19 -14.08 38.04
CA GLY A 362 0.23 -12.68 37.63
C GLY A 362 0.19 -12.47 36.11
N ASP A 363 0.38 -13.52 35.32
CA ASP A 363 0.22 -13.48 33.86
C ASP A 363 -1.28 -13.43 33.47
N LEU A 364 -1.60 -12.69 32.40
CA LEU A 364 -2.93 -12.63 31.83
C LEU A 364 -3.11 -13.73 30.80
N SER A 365 -4.04 -14.68 31.02
CA SER A 365 -4.43 -15.64 29.98
C SER A 365 -5.44 -15.03 29.03
N PHE A 366 -5.30 -15.25 27.73
CA PHE A 366 -6.23 -14.76 26.71
C PHE A 366 -6.19 -15.62 25.45
N LYS A 367 -7.23 -15.53 24.62
CA LYS A 367 -7.30 -16.21 23.32
C LYS A 367 -6.97 -15.26 22.18
N ALA A 368 -6.61 -15.81 21.03
CA ALA A 368 -6.48 -15.09 19.79
C ALA A 368 -7.79 -14.31 19.51
N ASN A 369 -7.63 -13.07 19.10
CA ASN A 369 -8.64 -12.02 18.92
C ASN A 369 -9.22 -11.40 20.20
N ASP A 370 -8.76 -11.77 21.39
CA ASP A 370 -9.18 -11.07 22.60
C ASP A 370 -8.65 -9.64 22.65
N ARG A 371 -9.50 -8.73 23.14
CA ARG A 371 -9.18 -7.31 23.28
C ARG A 371 -8.72 -7.01 24.71
N ILE A 372 -7.47 -6.59 24.84
CA ILE A 372 -6.81 -6.31 26.11
C ILE A 372 -6.64 -4.79 26.24
N GLN A 373 -7.17 -4.20 27.30
CA GLN A 373 -6.89 -2.80 27.64
C GLN A 373 -5.49 -2.69 28.23
N ILE A 374 -4.61 -1.90 27.63
CA ILE A 374 -3.25 -1.69 28.14
C ILE A 374 -3.34 -0.73 29.33
N VAL A 375 -2.93 -1.22 30.49
CA VAL A 375 -2.90 -0.47 31.76
C VAL A 375 -1.52 0.14 31.98
N LYS A 376 -0.44 -0.58 31.63
CA LYS A 376 0.94 -0.09 31.77
C LYS A 376 1.85 -0.62 30.67
N GLN A 377 2.63 0.28 30.08
CA GLN A 377 3.61 -0.01 29.04
C GLN A 377 4.99 0.56 29.50
N PRO A 378 5.80 -0.22 30.21
CA PRO A 378 7.17 0.19 30.53
C PRO A 378 8.00 0.25 29.24
N GLU A 379 8.75 1.35 29.06
CA GLU A 379 9.59 1.55 27.88
C GLU A 379 10.82 0.63 27.96
N GLY A 380 10.98 -0.28 26.99
CA GLY A 380 12.12 -1.20 26.88
C GLY A 380 11.91 -2.60 27.47
N ASP A 381 10.83 -2.85 28.23
CA ASP A 381 10.54 -4.18 28.78
C ASP A 381 9.67 -5.03 27.86
N ALA A 382 10.00 -6.31 27.78
CA ALA A 382 9.33 -7.29 26.92
C ALA A 382 7.93 -7.72 27.44
N TRP A 383 7.38 -7.07 28.47
CA TRP A 383 6.11 -7.44 29.13
C TRP A 383 5.27 -6.21 29.49
N TRP A 384 4.00 -6.23 29.11
CA TRP A 384 3.00 -5.17 29.34
C TRP A 384 1.94 -5.65 30.32
N GLU A 385 1.28 -4.71 31.00
CA GLU A 385 0.17 -4.99 31.91
C GLU A 385 -1.14 -4.60 31.24
N GLY A 386 -2.13 -5.48 31.29
CA GLY A 386 -3.44 -5.22 30.70
C GLY A 386 -4.61 -5.90 31.39
N LYS A 387 -5.80 -5.49 30.97
CA LYS A 387 -7.08 -5.95 31.51
C LYS A 387 -8.01 -6.41 30.41
N LEU A 388 -8.56 -7.61 30.53
CA LEU A 388 -9.58 -8.14 29.64
C LEU A 388 -10.95 -7.54 29.94
N GLN A 389 -11.84 -7.61 28.95
CA GLN A 389 -13.24 -7.21 29.13
C GLN A 389 -13.98 -8.10 30.15
N SER A 390 -13.52 -9.33 30.38
CA SER A 390 -13.99 -10.23 31.44
C SER A 390 -13.67 -9.72 32.86
N GLY A 391 -12.79 -8.73 33.00
CA GLY A 391 -12.38 -8.14 34.26
C GLY A 391 -11.04 -8.66 34.80
N GLU A 392 -10.50 -9.73 34.22
CA GLU A 392 -9.19 -10.29 34.57
C GLU A 392 -8.06 -9.34 34.15
N SER A 393 -7.05 -9.17 35.01
CA SER A 393 -5.91 -8.27 34.78
C SER A 393 -4.61 -9.01 35.08
N GLY A 394 -3.56 -8.73 34.30
CA GLY A 394 -2.27 -9.38 34.47
C GLY A 394 -1.25 -8.92 33.41
N VAL A 395 -0.06 -9.50 33.45
CA VAL A 395 1.04 -9.17 32.53
C VAL A 395 1.09 -10.12 31.33
N PHE A 396 1.54 -9.63 30.18
CA PHE A 396 1.65 -10.38 28.94
C PHE A 396 2.80 -9.86 28.06
N PRO A 397 3.41 -10.69 27.19
CA PRO A 397 4.60 -10.29 26.44
C PRO A 397 4.34 -9.23 25.34
N SER A 398 5.21 -8.23 25.25
CA SER A 398 5.20 -7.04 24.37
C SER A 398 5.41 -7.33 22.88
N LYS A 399 5.81 -8.54 22.48
CA LYS A 399 6.01 -8.90 21.06
C LYS A 399 4.68 -9.24 20.38
N PHE A 400 3.75 -8.29 20.37
CA PHE A 400 2.53 -8.33 19.57
C PHE A 400 2.32 -6.95 18.94
N ASN A 401 2.07 -6.95 17.63
CA ASN A 401 2.22 -5.79 16.76
C ASN A 401 1.32 -4.61 17.20
N PRO A 402 1.86 -3.49 17.69
CA PRO A 402 1.06 -2.38 18.24
C PRO A 402 0.25 -1.59 17.21
N GLU A 403 0.30 -1.92 15.92
CA GLU A 403 -0.27 -1.07 14.86
C GLU A 403 -1.71 -1.38 14.41
N LEU A 404 -2.39 -2.38 14.98
CA LEU A 404 -3.78 -2.68 14.59
C LEU A 404 -4.85 -1.77 15.21
N LEU A 405 -4.49 -0.81 16.08
CA LEU A 405 -5.47 -0.19 16.97
C LEU A 405 -6.11 1.14 16.54
N PHE A 406 -5.84 1.64 15.34
CA PHE A 406 -6.53 2.85 14.87
C PHE A 406 -7.75 2.59 13.97
N ILE A 407 -8.01 1.33 13.58
CA ILE A 407 -8.99 1.04 12.52
C ILE A 407 -10.44 0.87 13.01
N LEU A 408 -10.70 0.59 14.29
CA LEU A 408 -12.08 0.36 14.78
C LEU A 408 -12.78 1.56 15.42
N LYS A 409 -12.19 2.77 15.41
CA LYS A 409 -12.83 3.96 16.01
C LYS A 409 -13.54 4.89 15.02
N TYR A 410 -13.60 4.54 13.73
CA TYR A 410 -14.30 5.35 12.71
C TYR A 410 -15.44 4.63 11.99
N ILE A 411 -15.80 3.41 12.43
CA ILE A 411 -17.02 2.73 12.00
C ILE A 411 -17.73 2.19 13.24
N SER A 412 -18.35 3.09 14.01
CA SER A 412 -19.51 2.80 14.87
C SER A 412 -20.30 4.07 15.11
#